data_AF-A0AAJ2Q2M8-F1
#
_entry.id   AF-A0AAJ2Q2M8-F1
#
_cell.length_a   1.000
_cell.length_b   1.000
_cell.length_c   1.000
_cell.angle_alpha   90.00
_cell.angle_beta   90.00
_cell.angle_gamma   90.00
#
_symmetry.space_group_name_H-M   'P 1'
#
loop_
_entity.id
_entity.type
_entity.pdbx_description
1 polymer ?
#
loop_
_entity_poly.entity_id
_entity_poly.type
_entity_poly.pdbx_seq_one_letter_code
_entity_poly.pdbx_strand_id
1 'polypeptide(L)'
;MYGRVPGARSAPRPVPLGHRVLGFLIFLFSLPIAYHCLTTYGIQTTSPRVAIHSLAGCALYGAFVAKIIIVRSRHLPGWLLPVTGGLLVLGVALLWYTAALWP
;
A
#
# COMPACT_ATOMS: atom_id res chain seq x y z
N MET A 1 -3.68 -13.80 -7.31
CA MET A 1 -3.83 -15.10 -6.62
C MET A 1 -5.31 -15.51 -6.64
N TYR A 2 -5.86 -15.82 -7.82
CA TYR A 2 -7.17 -16.46 -7.92
C TYR A 2 -6.94 -17.79 -8.64
N GLY A 3 -7.41 -18.89 -8.04
CA GLY A 3 -7.28 -20.24 -8.60
C GLY A 3 -5.94 -20.97 -8.38
N ARG A 4 -4.99 -20.42 -7.59
CA ARG A 4 -3.69 -21.06 -7.29
C ARG A 4 -3.51 -21.49 -5.83
N VAL A 5 -4.53 -21.33 -5.00
CA VAL A 5 -4.49 -21.78 -3.61
C VAL A 5 -5.30 -23.07 -3.53
N PRO A 6 -4.69 -24.23 -3.22
CA PRO A 6 -5.41 -25.49 -3.11
C PRO A 6 -6.56 -25.34 -2.10
N GLY A 7 -7.79 -25.66 -2.52
CA GLY A 7 -8.99 -25.59 -1.67
C GLY A 7 -9.71 -24.22 -1.61
N ALA A 8 -9.18 -23.16 -2.23
CA ALA A 8 -9.87 -21.87 -2.27
C ALA A 8 -10.90 -21.81 -3.42
N ARG A 9 -12.18 -21.62 -3.09
CA ARG A 9 -13.25 -21.41 -4.08
C ARG A 9 -12.97 -20.14 -4.89
N SER A 10 -13.16 -20.19 -6.20
CA SER A 10 -13.05 -19.02 -7.07
C SER A 10 -13.97 -17.90 -6.56
N ALA A 11 -13.41 -16.71 -6.31
CA ALA A 11 -14.21 -15.60 -5.81
C ALA A 11 -15.24 -15.13 -6.84
N PRO A 12 -16.41 -14.64 -6.40
CA PRO A 12 -17.41 -14.06 -7.30
C PRO A 12 -16.82 -12.97 -8.20
N ARG A 13 -17.32 -12.88 -9.43
CA ARG A 13 -16.93 -11.89 -10.46
C ARG A 13 -16.83 -10.42 -9.98
N PRO A 14 -17.67 -9.90 -9.04
CA PRO A 14 -17.52 -8.53 -8.58
C PRO A 14 -16.32 -8.29 -7.67
N VAL A 15 -15.77 -9.32 -7.00
CA VAL A 15 -14.70 -9.14 -6.00
C VAL A 15 -13.43 -8.55 -6.59
N PRO A 16 -12.90 -9.05 -7.74
CA PRO A 16 -11.71 -8.46 -8.35
C PRO A 16 -11.90 -7.01 -8.79
N LEU A 17 -13.09 -6.65 -9.29
CA LEU A 17 -13.39 -5.29 -9.73
C LEU A 17 -13.54 -4.37 -8.52
N GLY A 18 -14.34 -4.78 -7.52
CA GLY A 18 -14.56 -4.05 -6.29
C GLY A 18 -13.25 -3.77 -5.55
N HIS A 19 -12.37 -4.77 -5.42
CA HIS A 19 -11.06 -4.58 -4.80
C HIS A 19 -10.20 -3.52 -5.51
N ARG A 20 -10.23 -3.49 -6.85
CA ARG A 20 -9.45 -2.52 -7.64
C ARG A 20 -10.02 -1.11 -7.53
N VAL A 21 -11.34 -0.97 -7.69
CA VAL A 21 -12.02 0.34 -7.63
C VAL A 21 -11.90 0.93 -6.22
N LEU A 22 -12.22 0.14 -5.20
CA LEU A 22 -12.11 0.57 -3.81
C LEU A 22 -10.66 0.91 -3.45
N GLY A 23 -9.70 0.07 -3.84
CA GLY A 23 -8.28 0.33 -3.60
C GLY A 23 -7.80 1.61 -4.27
N PHE A 24 -8.25 1.88 -5.50
CA PHE A 24 -7.94 3.13 -6.21
C PHE A 24 -8.55 4.35 -5.52
N LEU A 25 -9.83 4.28 -5.13
CA LEU A 25 -10.49 5.37 -4.42
C LEU A 25 -9.82 5.67 -3.09
N ILE A 26 -9.55 4.63 -2.27
CA ILE A 26 -8.85 4.79 -0.98
C ILE A 26 -7.48 5.47 -1.18
N PHE A 27 -6.71 5.04 -2.18
CA PHE A 27 -5.41 5.63 -2.49
C PHE A 27 -5.55 7.09 -2.99
N LEU A 28 -6.54 7.37 -3.84
CA LEU A 28 -6.79 8.72 -4.32
C LEU A 28 -7.15 9.67 -3.17
N PHE A 29 -7.99 9.22 -2.24
CA PHE A 29 -8.37 10.00 -1.06
C PHE A 29 -7.24 10.12 -0.02
N SER A 30 -6.23 9.24 -0.05
CA SER A 30 -5.05 9.39 0.82
C SER A 30 -4.06 10.45 0.30
N LEU A 31 -4.10 10.80 -0.99
CA LEU A 31 -3.16 11.78 -1.58
C LEU A 31 -3.27 13.18 -0.97
N PRO A 32 -4.47 13.79 -0.78
CA PRO A 32 -4.58 15.09 -0.12
C PRO A 32 -4.00 15.09 1.30
N ILE A 33 -4.21 14.00 2.04
CA ILE A 33 -3.68 13.84 3.40
C ILE A 33 -2.15 13.81 3.36
N ALA A 34 -1.58 12.97 2.49
CA ALA A 34 -0.13 12.88 2.36
C ALA A 34 0.52 14.18 1.85
N TYR A 35 -0.14 14.87 0.91
CA TYR A 35 0.28 16.18 0.44
C TYR A 35 0.33 17.18 1.59
N HIS A 36 -0.76 17.29 2.35
CA HIS A 36 -0.83 18.18 3.50
C HIS A 36 0.24 17.84 4.55
N CYS A 37 0.45 16.55 4.83
CA CYS A 37 1.50 16.13 5.77
C CYS A 37 2.90 16.54 5.28
N LEU A 38 3.19 16.35 3.98
CA LEU A 38 4.49 16.67 3.41
C LEU A 38 4.74 18.17 3.35
N THR A 39 3.73 18.97 2.98
CA THR A 39 3.88 20.44 2.89
C THR A 39 3.98 21.10 4.25
N THR A 40 3.28 20.57 5.25
CA THR A 40 3.22 21.18 6.59
C THR A 40 4.38 20.70 7.47
N TYR A 41 4.74 19.43 7.40
CA TYR A 41 5.70 18.82 8.33
C TYR A 41 6.99 18.35 7.68
N GLY A 42 6.98 18.04 6.37
CA GLY A 42 8.11 17.41 5.69
C GLY A 42 8.38 15.98 6.17
N ILE A 43 9.56 15.45 5.86
CA ILE A 43 10.05 14.20 6.46
C ILE A 43 10.66 14.56 7.82
N GLN A 44 10.10 13.99 8.88
CA GLN A 44 10.55 14.24 10.25
C GLN A 44 11.12 12.97 10.89
N THR A 45 12.17 13.13 11.68
CA THR A 45 12.85 12.04 12.40
C THR A 45 13.01 12.35 13.89
N THR A 46 12.23 13.29 14.40
CA THR A 46 12.26 13.80 15.79
C THR A 46 11.98 12.73 16.84
N SER A 47 11.34 11.61 16.48
CA SER A 47 11.23 10.42 17.30
C SER A 47 11.23 9.16 16.43
N PRO A 48 11.57 7.98 16.97
CA PRO A 48 11.51 6.72 16.22
C PRO A 48 10.13 6.48 15.59
N ARG A 49 9.04 6.84 16.27
CA ARG A 49 7.68 6.76 15.73
C ARG A 49 7.49 7.61 14.49
N VAL A 50 7.85 8.90 14.58
CA VAL A 50 7.67 9.86 13.48
C VAL A 50 8.56 9.49 12.30
N ALA A 51 9.78 8.99 12.58
CA ALA A 51 10.67 8.46 11.56
C ALA A 51 10.06 7.24 10.85
N ILE A 52 9.53 6.27 11.60
CA ILE A 52 8.85 5.08 11.04
C ILE A 52 7.62 5.50 10.23
N HIS A 53 6.79 6.42 10.74
CA HIS A 53 5.61 6.89 10.03
C HIS A 53 5.97 7.55 8.69
N SER A 54 6.94 8.46 8.71
CA SER A 54 7.41 9.18 7.51
C SER A 54 7.99 8.23 6.47
N LEU A 55 8.83 7.28 6.90
CA LEU A 55 9.44 6.29 6.01
C LEU A 55 8.40 5.29 5.48
N ALA A 56 7.47 4.82 6.34
CA ALA A 56 6.40 3.92 5.95
C ALA A 56 5.46 4.56 4.93
N GLY A 57 5.16 5.86 5.07
CA GLY A 57 4.40 6.63 4.08
C GLY A 57 5.09 6.63 2.73
N CYS A 58 6.38 6.97 2.69
CA CYS A 58 7.18 6.94 1.46
C CYS A 58 7.20 5.54 0.82
N ALA A 59 7.45 4.51 1.63
CA ALA A 59 7.49 3.13 1.18
C ALA A 59 6.13 2.65 0.63
N LEU A 60 5.02 3.04 1.26
CA LEU A 60 3.67 2.72 0.80
C LEU A 60 3.41 3.28 -0.61
N TYR A 61 3.68 4.57 -0.82
CA TYR A 61 3.47 5.21 -2.13
C TYR A 61 4.39 4.62 -3.21
N GLY A 62 5.67 4.38 -2.88
CA GLY A 62 6.61 3.71 -3.77
C GLY A 62 6.17 2.29 -4.15
N ALA A 63 5.74 1.50 -3.17
CA ALA A 63 5.23 0.14 -3.41
C ALA A 63 3.95 0.17 -4.27
N PHE A 64 3.07 1.16 -4.10
CA PHE A 64 1.87 1.28 -4.92
C PHE A 64 2.22 1.56 -6.39
N VAL A 65 3.11 2.52 -6.63
CA VAL A 65 3.61 2.84 -7.99
C VAL A 65 4.30 1.62 -8.60
N ALA A 66 5.18 0.95 -7.84
CA ALA A 66 5.84 -0.28 -8.27
C ALA A 66 4.81 -1.36 -8.66
N LYS A 67 3.75 -1.55 -7.87
CA LYS A 67 2.69 -2.52 -8.18
C LYS A 67 2.02 -2.23 -9.52
N ILE A 68 1.74 -0.95 -9.83
CA ILE A 68 1.16 -0.56 -11.12
C ILE A 68 2.10 -0.91 -12.27
N ILE A 69 3.40 -0.61 -12.13
CA ILE A 69 4.42 -0.92 -13.14
C ILE A 69 4.55 -2.44 -13.32
N ILE A 70 4.67 -3.18 -12.23
CA ILE A 70 4.85 -4.63 -12.24
C ILE A 70 3.65 -5.34 -12.89
N VAL A 71 2.43 -4.96 -12.55
CA VAL A 71 1.21 -5.56 -13.14
C VAL A 71 1.09 -5.30 -14.64
N ARG A 72 1.64 -4.17 -15.14
CA ARG A 72 1.61 -3.82 -16.56
C ARG A 72 2.78 -4.41 -17.35
N SER A 73 3.86 -4.79 -16.67
CA SER A 73 5.04 -5.35 -17.31
C SER A 73 4.89 -6.85 -17.58
N ARG A 74 5.38 -7.29 -18.75
CA ARG A 74 5.37 -8.70 -19.16
C ARG A 74 6.69 -9.43 -18.88
N HIS A 75 7.75 -8.68 -18.56
CA HIS A 75 9.13 -9.17 -18.46
C HIS A 75 9.67 -9.22 -17.02
N LEU A 76 8.85 -8.92 -16.01
CA LEU A 76 9.29 -8.89 -14.62
C LEU A 76 9.05 -10.23 -13.91
N PRO A 77 9.94 -10.63 -12.98
CA PRO A 77 9.82 -11.91 -12.29
C PRO A 77 8.56 -11.97 -11.42
N GLY A 78 7.89 -13.13 -11.44
CA GLY A 78 6.58 -13.32 -10.82
C GLY A 78 6.53 -13.15 -9.30
N TRP A 79 7.68 -13.17 -8.60
CA TRP A 79 7.79 -12.94 -7.16
C TRP A 79 7.67 -11.47 -6.77
N LEU A 80 7.88 -10.53 -7.70
CA LEU A 80 7.77 -9.10 -7.39
C LEU A 80 6.34 -8.72 -7.00
N LEU A 81 5.33 -9.33 -7.64
CA LEU A 81 3.93 -9.10 -7.31
C LEU A 81 3.59 -9.37 -5.84
N PRO A 82 3.89 -10.55 -5.26
CA PRO A 82 3.65 -10.80 -3.85
C PRO A 82 4.52 -9.95 -2.93
N VAL A 83 5.78 -9.65 -3.28
CA VAL A 83 6.64 -8.77 -2.45
C VAL A 83 6.08 -7.36 -2.38
N THR A 84 5.76 -6.75 -3.51
CA THR A 84 5.17 -5.40 -3.53
C THR A 84 3.79 -5.38 -2.88
N GLY A 85 2.99 -6.44 -3.04
CA GLY A 85 1.74 -6.62 -2.32
C GLY A 85 1.93 -6.68 -0.79
N GLY A 86 2.95 -7.42 -0.33
CA GLY A 86 3.31 -7.52 1.08
C GLY A 86 3.79 -6.18 1.65
N LEU A 87 4.62 -5.44 0.90
CA LEU A 87 5.08 -4.10 1.29
C LEU A 87 3.91 -3.12 1.47
N LEU A 88 2.88 -3.19 0.63
CA LEU A 88 1.68 -2.37 0.81
C LEU A 88 0.95 -2.69 2.10
N VAL A 89 0.72 -3.98 2.39
CA VAL A 89 0.04 -4.42 3.63
C VAL A 89 0.85 -4.01 4.85
N LEU A 90 2.17 -4.23 4.83
CA LEU A 90 3.07 -3.85 5.91
C LEU A 90 3.08 -2.32 6.11
N GLY A 91 3.14 -1.54 5.03
CA GLY A 91 3.09 -0.09 5.08
C GLY A 91 1.80 0.44 5.71
N VAL A 92 0.64 -0.10 5.31
CA VAL A 92 -0.65 0.25 5.93
C VAL A 92 -0.66 -0.08 7.42
N ALA A 93 -0.17 -1.26 7.80
CA ALA A 93 -0.09 -1.64 9.20
C ALA A 93 0.82 -0.67 9.99
N LEU A 94 2.04 -0.41 9.52
CA LEU A 94 2.97 0.51 10.19
C LEU A 94 2.39 1.92 10.34
N LEU A 95 1.76 2.45 9.28
CA LEU A 95 1.10 3.75 9.32
C LEU A 95 -0.03 3.78 10.35
N TRP A 96 -0.87 2.74 10.39
CA TRP A 96 -1.94 2.61 11.36
C TRP A 96 -1.41 2.58 12.80
N TYR A 97 -0.43 1.72 13.08
CA TYR A 97 0.17 1.57 14.41
C TYR A 97 0.90 2.83 14.89
N THR A 98 1.55 3.56 13.98
CA THR A 98 2.23 4.80 14.33
C THR A 98 1.29 6.00 14.47
N ALA A 99 0.11 5.97 13.84
CA ALA A 99 -0.90 7.04 13.91
C ALA A 99 -1.93 6.87 15.04
N ALA A 100 -2.51 5.68 15.22
CA ALA A 100 -3.71 5.48 16.06
C ALA A 100 -3.42 5.06 17.51
N LEU A 101 -2.21 4.56 17.81
CA LEU A 101 -1.88 3.97 19.11
C LEU A 101 -1.24 4.92 20.12
N TRP A 102 -1.20 6.23 19.85
CA TRP A 102 -0.98 7.23 20.90
C TRP A 102 -1.98 8.39 20.77
N PRO A 103 -2.80 8.66 21.81
CA PRO A 103 -3.45 9.95 21.97
C PRO A 103 -2.44 11.06 22.27
#